data_AF-M3GXV9-F1
#
_entry.id   AF-M3GXV9-F1
#
_cell.length_a   1.000
_cell.length_b   1.000
_cell.length_c   1.000
_cell.angle_alpha   90.00
_cell.angle_beta   90.00
_cell.angle_gamma   90.00
#
_symmetry.space_group_name_H-M   'P 1'
#
loop_
_entity.id
_entity.type
_entity.pdbx_description
1 polymer ?
#
loop_
_entity_poly.entity_id
_entity_poly.type
_entity_poly.pdbx_seq_one_letter_code
_entity_poly.pdbx_strand_id
1 'polypeptide(L)'
;MKHKYFLILQNAFSFFGFSLLFLSCGVTGFTGEHSVVRIPVKTETEVFHANLLHGEVKNLYGINLGIVNVIKERLIGLQVGGANYSEGKTYAAQVGLIYNAAKKGGFIIQVGVSNKVQNDGAGLQAGLYNKGENKGLYITAGVYNQGGSGANVGVVNDEGLGLNVGGFNYGYGVNVGVVNSGKGLSIGALNIGEDGNLQIGILNFCTEGPFPIMIVLNYCSKPGKQK
;
A
#
# COMPACT_ATOMS: atom_id res chain seq x y z
N MET A 1 27.56 -35.97 16.04
CA MET A 1 26.15 -35.89 15.56
C MET A 1 26.03 -34.98 14.33
N LYS A 2 26.58 -35.35 13.15
CA LYS A 2 26.57 -34.50 11.94
C LYS A 2 26.35 -35.27 10.61
N HIS A 3 25.72 -36.45 10.65
CA HIS A 3 25.55 -37.30 9.46
C HIS A 3 24.12 -37.73 9.13
N LYS A 4 23.11 -37.28 9.89
CA LYS A 4 21.69 -37.62 9.62
C LYS A 4 20.92 -36.61 8.76
N TYR A 5 21.42 -35.39 8.57
CA TYR A 5 20.72 -34.35 7.80
C TYR A 5 21.00 -34.40 6.29
N PHE A 6 22.13 -34.97 5.86
CA PHE A 6 22.50 -35.04 4.44
C PHE A 6 21.64 -36.04 3.64
N LEU A 7 21.20 -37.14 4.28
CA LEU A 7 20.32 -38.15 3.69
C LEU A 7 18.85 -37.70 3.55
N ILE A 8 18.41 -36.72 4.34
CA ILE A 8 17.06 -36.13 4.20
C ILE A 8 17.02 -35.16 3.02
N LEU A 9 18.11 -34.43 2.79
CA LEU A 9 18.23 -33.48 1.68
C LEU A 9 18.34 -34.18 0.31
N GLN A 10 19.00 -35.35 0.26
CA GLN A 10 19.12 -36.14 -0.97
C GLN A 10 17.78 -36.79 -1.39
N ASN A 11 16.94 -37.18 -0.43
CA ASN A 11 15.61 -37.75 -0.71
C ASN A 11 14.57 -36.68 -1.09
N ALA A 12 14.70 -35.43 -0.62
CA ALA A 12 13.84 -34.33 -1.04
C ALA A 12 14.07 -33.94 -2.52
N PHE A 13 15.31 -34.04 -3.02
CA PHE A 13 15.64 -33.73 -4.40
C PHE A 13 15.19 -34.81 -5.39
N SER A 14 15.15 -36.09 -4.96
CA SER A 14 14.65 -37.19 -5.79
C SER A 14 13.12 -37.18 -5.94
N PHE A 15 12.38 -36.59 -4.99
CA PHE A 15 10.92 -36.44 -5.10
C PHE A 15 10.51 -35.28 -6.03
N PHE A 16 11.40 -34.29 -6.22
CA PHE A 16 11.19 -33.19 -7.16
C PHE A 16 11.40 -33.60 -8.62
N GLY A 17 12.19 -34.65 -8.87
CA GLY A 17 12.44 -35.17 -10.22
C GLY A 17 11.36 -36.10 -10.78
N PHE A 18 10.48 -36.66 -9.94
CA PHE A 18 9.50 -37.67 -10.37
C PHE A 18 8.04 -37.16 -10.45
N SER A 19 7.76 -35.93 -10.01
CA SER A 19 6.43 -35.30 -10.18
C SER A 19 6.27 -34.60 -11.54
N LEU A 20 7.38 -34.37 -12.26
CA LEU A 20 7.39 -33.72 -13.57
C LEU A 20 6.85 -34.62 -14.72
N LEU A 21 6.47 -35.87 -14.44
CA LEU A 21 5.98 -36.83 -15.44
C LEU A 21 4.47 -37.13 -15.39
N PHE A 22 3.72 -36.52 -14.46
CA PHE A 22 2.26 -36.73 -14.35
C PHE A 22 1.40 -35.48 -14.61
N LEU A 23 2.00 -34.37 -15.01
CA LEU A 23 1.27 -33.18 -15.46
C LEU A 23 1.10 -33.19 -16.98
N SER A 24 0.39 -34.20 -17.50
CA SER A 24 -0.29 -34.13 -18.79
C SER A 24 -1.54 -33.24 -18.69
N CYS A 25 -1.38 -32.05 -18.10
CA CYS A 25 -2.36 -30.97 -18.12
C CYS A 25 -1.70 -29.83 -18.90
N GLY A 26 -2.18 -29.60 -20.11
CA GLY A 26 -1.57 -28.67 -21.05
C GLY A 26 -1.41 -27.28 -20.45
N VAL A 27 -0.16 -26.83 -20.35
CA VAL A 27 0.16 -25.42 -20.10
C VAL A 27 -0.07 -24.66 -21.42
N THR A 28 -1.32 -24.29 -21.70
CA THR A 28 -1.65 -23.31 -22.74
C THR A 28 -1.34 -21.92 -22.20
N GLY A 29 -0.06 -21.53 -22.23
CA GLY A 29 0.49 -20.46 -21.38
C GLY A 29 1.03 -19.21 -22.09
N PHE A 30 0.65 -18.95 -23.33
CA PHE A 30 1.14 -17.74 -24.04
C PHE A 30 0.07 -16.65 -24.23
N THR A 31 -1.22 -17.01 -24.24
CA THR A 31 -2.34 -16.06 -24.33
C THR A 31 -3.55 -16.66 -23.60
N GLY A 32 -3.73 -16.34 -22.31
CA GLY A 32 -4.78 -16.93 -21.49
C GLY A 32 -6.15 -16.28 -21.73
N GLU A 33 -6.79 -16.55 -22.86
CA GLU A 33 -8.17 -16.10 -23.13
C GLU A 33 -9.25 -16.98 -22.45
N HIS A 34 -8.86 -18.08 -21.81
CA HIS A 34 -9.79 -19.08 -21.27
C HIS A 34 -9.65 -19.26 -19.75
N SER A 35 -10.64 -18.72 -19.02
CA SER A 35 -10.85 -18.88 -17.59
C SER A 35 -11.38 -20.27 -17.24
N VAL A 36 -11.00 -20.80 -16.07
CA VAL A 36 -11.36 -22.15 -15.63
C VAL A 36 -12.83 -22.25 -15.16
N VAL A 37 -13.47 -21.15 -14.71
CA VAL A 37 -14.92 -21.13 -14.39
C VAL A 37 -15.53 -19.72 -14.60
N ARG A 38 -16.40 -19.54 -15.61
CA ARG A 38 -17.22 -18.32 -15.83
C ARG A 38 -18.65 -18.54 -15.35
N ILE A 39 -19.20 -17.64 -14.52
CA ILE A 39 -20.58 -17.71 -14.00
C ILE A 39 -21.15 -16.29 -13.96
N PRO A 40 -22.34 -15.97 -14.50
CA PRO A 40 -23.00 -16.37 -15.75
C PRO A 40 -22.56 -15.48 -16.94
N VAL A 41 -22.67 -16.00 -18.18
CA VAL A 41 -22.16 -15.42 -19.45
C VAL A 41 -22.69 -14.00 -19.75
N LYS A 42 -23.83 -13.60 -19.17
CA LYS A 42 -24.48 -12.32 -19.47
C LYS A 42 -23.85 -11.10 -18.78
N THR A 43 -23.02 -11.32 -17.75
CA THR A 43 -22.44 -10.22 -16.93
C THR A 43 -20.92 -10.13 -17.02
N GLU A 44 -20.27 -10.88 -17.92
CA GLU A 44 -18.80 -10.96 -18.07
C GLU A 44 -18.09 -11.08 -16.72
N THR A 45 -18.70 -11.89 -15.83
CA THR A 45 -18.28 -12.08 -14.44
C THR A 45 -17.51 -13.39 -14.30
N GLU A 46 -16.33 -13.29 -13.69
CA GLU A 46 -15.48 -14.44 -13.39
C GLU A 46 -15.34 -14.62 -11.89
N VAL A 47 -15.46 -15.87 -11.42
CA VAL A 47 -15.34 -16.22 -9.99
C VAL A 47 -13.94 -16.75 -9.66
N PHE A 48 -13.34 -17.45 -10.62
CA PHE A 48 -11.97 -17.92 -10.52
C PHE A 48 -11.25 -17.66 -11.84
N HIS A 49 -10.14 -16.94 -11.75
CA HIS A 49 -9.30 -16.61 -12.89
C HIS A 49 -7.84 -16.93 -12.56
N ALA A 50 -7.15 -17.62 -13.47
CA ALA A 50 -5.77 -18.01 -13.29
C ALA A 50 -5.00 -17.78 -14.60
N ASN A 51 -3.89 -17.05 -14.56
CA ASN A 51 -3.07 -16.76 -15.73
C ASN A 51 -1.59 -16.95 -15.44
N LEU A 52 -0.86 -17.35 -16.46
CA LEU A 52 0.60 -17.45 -16.38
C LEU A 52 1.30 -16.11 -16.53
N LEU A 53 0.90 -15.26 -17.49
CA LEU A 53 1.61 -14.02 -17.78
C LEU A 53 0.73 -12.79 -17.60
N HIS A 54 -0.34 -12.70 -18.38
CA HIS A 54 -1.25 -11.56 -18.39
C HIS A 54 -2.70 -12.05 -18.34
N GLY A 55 -3.45 -11.55 -17.37
CA GLY A 55 -4.85 -11.84 -17.15
C GLY A 55 -5.67 -10.58 -17.15
N GLU A 56 -6.65 -10.48 -18.04
CA GLU A 56 -7.57 -9.35 -18.08
C GLU A 56 -8.99 -9.84 -17.82
N VAL A 57 -9.64 -9.27 -16.80
CA VAL A 57 -11.02 -9.59 -16.41
C VAL A 57 -11.83 -8.31 -16.34
N LYS A 58 -13.06 -8.34 -16.83
CA LYS A 58 -13.94 -7.17 -16.71
C LYS A 58 -14.52 -7.05 -15.29
N ASN A 59 -15.24 -8.09 -14.85
CA ASN A 59 -15.83 -8.17 -13.52
C ASN A 59 -15.33 -9.44 -12.82
N LEU A 60 -14.65 -9.30 -11.68
CA LEU A 60 -14.19 -10.42 -10.86
C LEU A 60 -14.94 -10.44 -9.53
N TYR A 61 -15.54 -11.58 -9.21
CA TYR A 61 -16.20 -11.88 -7.95
C TYR A 61 -15.62 -13.18 -7.37
N GLY A 62 -14.41 -13.10 -6.82
CA GLY A 62 -13.73 -14.25 -6.26
C GLY A 62 -12.21 -14.11 -6.30
N ILE A 63 -11.52 -15.10 -6.85
CA ILE A 63 -10.05 -15.21 -6.77
C ILE A 63 -9.44 -15.03 -8.16
N ASN A 64 -8.43 -14.17 -8.25
CA ASN A 64 -7.60 -14.00 -9.45
C ASN A 64 -6.12 -14.23 -9.12
N LEU A 65 -5.50 -15.18 -9.81
CA LEU A 65 -4.10 -15.57 -9.66
C LEU A 65 -3.35 -15.34 -10.97
N GLY A 66 -2.18 -14.69 -10.91
CA GLY A 66 -1.34 -14.58 -12.10
C GLY A 66 -0.20 -13.58 -11.95
N ILE A 67 0.72 -13.54 -12.91
CA ILE A 67 1.86 -12.59 -12.83
C ILE A 67 1.37 -11.16 -12.99
N VAL A 68 0.60 -10.86 -14.03
CA VAL A 68 -0.03 -9.55 -14.24
C VAL A 68 -1.54 -9.73 -14.28
N ASN A 69 -2.25 -9.14 -13.33
CA ASN A 69 -3.70 -9.21 -13.23
C ASN A 69 -4.32 -7.82 -13.42
N VAL A 70 -5.21 -7.69 -14.39
CA VAL A 70 -5.91 -6.44 -14.74
C VAL A 70 -7.40 -6.64 -14.60
N ILE A 71 -8.06 -5.74 -13.86
CA ILE A 71 -9.52 -5.74 -13.69
C ILE A 71 -10.11 -4.41 -14.11
N LYS A 72 -11.03 -4.41 -15.08
CA LYS A 72 -11.52 -3.17 -15.70
C LYS A 72 -12.67 -2.49 -14.94
N GLU A 73 -13.69 -3.23 -14.50
CA GLU A 73 -14.93 -2.61 -14.00
C GLU A 73 -15.19 -2.83 -12.52
N ARG A 74 -15.01 -4.06 -12.04
CA ARG A 74 -15.30 -4.39 -10.64
C ARG A 74 -14.47 -5.57 -10.16
N LEU A 75 -13.87 -5.39 -8.99
CA LEU A 75 -13.16 -6.44 -8.25
C LEU A 75 -13.82 -6.58 -6.88
N ILE A 76 -14.39 -7.75 -6.60
CA ILE A 76 -14.80 -8.16 -5.25
C ILE A 76 -14.11 -9.50 -4.96
N GLY A 77 -13.19 -9.52 -3.99
CA GLY A 77 -12.52 -10.76 -3.58
C GLY A 77 -11.02 -10.63 -3.35
N LEU A 78 -10.23 -11.54 -3.93
CA LEU A 78 -8.80 -11.66 -3.70
C LEU A 78 -8.03 -11.67 -5.03
N GLN A 79 -6.98 -10.87 -5.12
CA GLN A 79 -6.05 -10.86 -6.24
C GLN A 79 -4.65 -11.17 -5.74
N VAL A 80 -3.99 -12.19 -6.29
CA VAL A 80 -2.61 -12.57 -5.93
C VAL A 80 -1.77 -12.60 -7.20
N GLY A 81 -0.66 -11.87 -7.19
CA GLY A 81 0.17 -11.80 -8.38
C GLY A 81 1.48 -11.06 -8.23
N GLY A 82 2.18 -10.89 -9.35
CA GLY A 82 3.37 -10.04 -9.43
C GLY A 82 2.98 -8.56 -9.45
N ALA A 83 2.07 -8.21 -10.36
CA ALA A 83 1.49 -6.89 -10.52
C ALA A 83 -0.05 -6.99 -10.62
N ASN A 84 -0.72 -6.24 -9.78
CA ASN A 84 -2.17 -6.23 -9.62
C ASN A 84 -2.71 -4.85 -9.94
N TYR A 85 -3.67 -4.75 -10.86
CA TYR A 85 -4.21 -3.49 -11.31
C TYR A 85 -5.74 -3.58 -11.45
N SER A 86 -6.44 -2.61 -10.85
CA SER A 86 -7.89 -2.52 -10.90
C SER A 86 -8.33 -1.10 -11.26
N GLU A 87 -8.99 -0.93 -12.40
CA GLU A 87 -9.49 0.36 -12.87
C GLU A 87 -10.83 0.75 -12.26
N GLY A 88 -11.59 -0.27 -11.88
CA GLY A 88 -12.95 -0.18 -11.43
C GLY A 88 -13.12 -0.15 -9.92
N LYS A 89 -14.38 -0.29 -9.47
CA LYS A 89 -14.72 -0.33 -8.04
C LYS A 89 -14.11 -1.56 -7.40
N THR A 90 -13.27 -1.35 -6.40
CA THR A 90 -12.45 -2.40 -5.81
C THR A 90 -12.78 -2.63 -4.34
N TYR A 91 -13.34 -3.80 -4.02
CA TYR A 91 -13.61 -4.29 -2.67
C TYR A 91 -12.85 -5.59 -2.46
N ALA A 92 -11.54 -5.51 -2.23
CA ALA A 92 -10.69 -6.69 -2.30
C ALA A 92 -9.38 -6.58 -1.54
N ALA A 93 -8.81 -7.75 -1.27
CA ALA A 93 -7.41 -7.89 -0.89
C ALA A 93 -6.56 -8.08 -2.16
N GLN A 94 -5.51 -7.29 -2.33
CA GLN A 94 -4.52 -7.41 -3.40
C GLN A 94 -3.16 -7.72 -2.78
N VAL A 95 -2.61 -8.87 -3.14
CA VAL A 95 -1.27 -9.32 -2.72
C VAL A 95 -0.39 -9.35 -3.97
N GLY A 96 0.46 -8.35 -4.08
CA GLY A 96 1.31 -8.10 -5.25
C GLY A 96 2.77 -8.14 -4.86
N LEU A 97 3.58 -8.96 -5.52
CA LEU A 97 5.02 -9.01 -5.21
C LEU A 97 5.72 -7.67 -5.49
N ILE A 98 5.32 -6.99 -6.56
CA ILE A 98 5.98 -5.75 -7.03
C ILE A 98 5.05 -4.56 -6.88
N TYR A 99 3.83 -4.67 -7.39
CA TYR A 99 2.95 -3.51 -7.55
C TYR A 99 1.48 -3.85 -7.38
N ASN A 100 0.77 -3.06 -6.59
CA ASN A 100 -0.69 -3.09 -6.49
C ASN A 100 -1.26 -1.71 -6.79
N ALA A 101 -2.32 -1.65 -7.59
CA ALA A 101 -2.99 -0.41 -7.93
C ALA A 101 -4.51 -0.55 -8.01
N ALA A 102 -5.21 0.39 -7.40
CA ALA A 102 -6.66 0.52 -7.50
C ALA A 102 -7.04 1.97 -7.83
N LYS A 103 -7.67 2.19 -8.98
CA LYS A 103 -8.12 3.52 -9.40
C LYS A 103 -9.37 4.00 -8.65
N LYS A 104 -10.28 3.10 -8.26
CA LYS A 104 -11.51 3.42 -7.52
C LYS A 104 -11.62 2.51 -6.31
N GLY A 105 -10.91 2.88 -5.25
CA GLY A 105 -10.92 2.15 -3.99
C GLY A 105 -12.30 2.15 -3.34
N GLY A 106 -12.80 0.97 -2.95
CA GLY A 106 -13.93 0.83 -2.04
C GLY A 106 -13.40 0.55 -0.64
N PHE A 107 -13.38 -0.73 -0.27
CA PHE A 107 -12.58 -1.23 0.86
C PHE A 107 -11.45 -2.09 0.33
N ILE A 108 -10.20 -1.70 0.56
CA ILE A 108 -9.05 -2.35 -0.07
C ILE A 108 -7.93 -2.66 0.93
N ILE A 109 -7.40 -3.88 0.86
CA ILE A 109 -6.18 -4.27 1.58
C ILE A 109 -5.10 -4.52 0.52
N GLN A 110 -4.00 -3.79 0.54
CA GLN A 110 -2.89 -3.94 -0.38
C GLN A 110 -1.61 -4.33 0.37
N VAL A 111 -0.98 -5.41 -0.08
CA VAL A 111 0.33 -5.85 0.43
C VAL A 111 1.27 -6.05 -0.76
N GLY A 112 2.41 -5.37 -0.75
CA GLY A 112 3.39 -5.47 -1.82
C GLY A 112 4.53 -4.48 -1.71
N VAL A 113 5.48 -4.49 -2.65
CA VAL A 113 6.58 -3.52 -2.64
C VAL A 113 6.07 -2.10 -2.85
N SER A 114 5.18 -1.90 -3.83
CA SER A 114 4.57 -0.61 -4.12
C SER A 114 3.05 -0.73 -4.18
N ASN A 115 2.34 0.12 -3.45
CA ASN A 115 0.88 0.16 -3.40
C ASN A 115 0.36 1.53 -3.81
N LYS A 116 -0.68 1.58 -4.63
CA LYS A 116 -1.30 2.82 -5.08
C LYS A 116 -2.82 2.71 -5.02
N VAL A 117 -3.46 3.66 -4.35
CA VAL A 117 -4.91 3.80 -4.34
C VAL A 117 -5.29 5.22 -4.75
N GLN A 118 -6.26 5.32 -5.66
CA GLN A 118 -6.85 6.58 -6.09
C GLN A 118 -8.36 6.58 -5.77
N ASN A 119 -8.90 7.80 -5.67
CA ASN A 119 -10.25 8.14 -5.24
C ASN A 119 -10.58 7.78 -3.78
N ASP A 120 -11.73 8.28 -3.35
CA ASP A 120 -12.33 8.11 -2.03
C ASP A 120 -12.60 6.63 -1.74
N GLY A 121 -12.31 6.20 -0.51
CA GLY A 121 -12.50 4.82 -0.08
C GLY A 121 -11.96 4.61 1.34
N ALA A 122 -11.82 3.35 1.75
CA ALA A 122 -11.14 2.97 2.98
C ALA A 122 -10.19 1.80 2.72
N GLY A 123 -9.11 1.68 3.49
CA GLY A 123 -8.22 0.53 3.29
C GLY A 123 -6.98 0.46 4.15
N LEU A 124 -6.25 -0.63 3.97
CA LEU A 124 -4.96 -0.89 4.58
C LEU A 124 -3.91 -1.04 3.48
N GLN A 125 -2.75 -0.40 3.62
CA GLN A 125 -1.64 -0.54 2.68
C GLN A 125 -0.36 -0.90 3.44
N ALA A 126 0.30 -1.98 3.06
CA ALA A 126 1.57 -2.42 3.63
C ALA A 126 2.60 -2.64 2.53
N GLY A 127 3.71 -1.91 2.56
CA GLY A 127 4.72 -1.97 1.51
C GLY A 127 5.92 -1.07 1.70
N LEU A 128 6.90 -1.14 0.80
CA LEU A 128 8.04 -0.20 0.84
C LEU A 128 7.60 1.21 0.46
N TYR A 129 6.76 1.31 -0.57
CA TYR A 129 6.20 2.56 -1.05
C TYR A 129 4.67 2.46 -1.10
N ASN A 130 3.97 3.36 -0.40
CA ASN A 130 2.52 3.43 -0.44
C ASN A 130 2.09 4.81 -0.94
N LYS A 131 1.14 4.87 -1.86
CA LYS A 131 0.57 6.12 -2.36
C LYS A 131 -0.94 6.11 -2.22
N GLY A 132 -1.45 6.94 -1.31
CA GLY A 132 -2.88 7.16 -1.08
C GLY A 132 -3.36 8.49 -1.65
N GLU A 133 -4.68 8.61 -1.78
CA GLU A 133 -5.34 9.89 -2.07
C GLU A 133 -6.04 10.42 -0.81
N ASN A 134 -6.01 11.74 -0.64
CA ASN A 134 -6.41 12.44 0.58
C ASN A 134 -7.92 12.47 0.86
N LYS A 135 -8.73 11.87 0.00
CA LYS A 135 -10.19 11.85 0.12
C LYS A 135 -10.75 10.57 0.77
N GLY A 136 -9.92 9.56 1.01
CA GLY A 136 -10.30 8.29 1.63
C GLY A 136 -9.52 7.96 2.90
N LEU A 137 -10.06 7.06 3.74
CA LEU A 137 -9.49 6.65 5.02
C LEU A 137 -8.58 5.42 4.88
N TYR A 138 -7.28 5.64 4.85
CA TYR A 138 -6.25 4.61 4.74
C TYR A 138 -5.38 4.54 5.99
N ILE A 139 -5.07 3.31 6.38
CA ILE A 139 -3.98 3.03 7.32
C ILE A 139 -2.83 2.47 6.50
N THR A 140 -1.69 3.17 6.51
CA THR A 140 -0.52 2.80 5.72
C THR A 140 0.65 2.44 6.64
N ALA A 141 1.38 1.40 6.27
CA ALA A 141 2.60 0.96 6.94
C ALA A 141 3.69 0.72 5.88
N GLY A 142 4.81 1.43 5.98
CA GLY A 142 5.86 1.29 4.98
C GLY A 142 7.15 2.07 5.23
N VAL A 143 8.04 2.07 4.24
CA VAL A 143 9.26 2.90 4.33
C VAL A 143 8.91 4.33 3.92
N TYR A 144 8.24 4.49 2.80
CA TYR A 144 7.79 5.77 2.26
C TYR A 144 6.28 5.74 2.02
N ASN A 145 5.55 6.62 2.68
CA ASN A 145 4.11 6.79 2.48
C ASN A 145 3.87 8.17 1.87
N GLN A 146 3.18 8.24 0.73
CA GLN A 146 2.80 9.48 0.05
C GLN A 146 1.28 9.65 0.06
N GLY A 147 0.80 10.76 0.61
CA GLY A 147 -0.62 11.04 0.73
C GLY A 147 -1.36 10.04 1.60
N GLY A 148 -2.69 10.12 1.53
CA GLY A 148 -3.60 9.28 2.31
C GLY A 148 -4.08 9.98 3.57
N SER A 149 -5.37 9.82 3.87
CA SER A 149 -5.96 10.32 5.12
C SER A 149 -6.19 9.17 6.09
N GLY A 150 -5.88 9.33 7.37
CA GLY A 150 -6.05 8.28 8.36
C GLY A 150 -4.83 8.13 9.26
N ALA A 151 -4.09 7.04 9.13
CA ALA A 151 -2.88 6.77 9.91
C ALA A 151 -1.75 6.26 9.03
N ASN A 152 -0.61 6.95 9.02
CA ASN A 152 0.56 6.63 8.23
C ASN A 152 1.73 6.30 9.16
N VAL A 153 2.26 5.09 9.05
CA VAL A 153 3.42 4.63 9.83
C VAL A 153 4.56 4.32 8.87
N GLY A 154 5.68 5.00 9.01
CA GLY A 154 6.83 4.72 8.17
C GLY A 154 8.10 5.48 8.49
N VAL A 155 9.13 5.32 7.67
CA VAL A 155 10.36 6.11 7.86
C VAL A 155 10.12 7.54 7.38
N VAL A 156 9.45 7.68 6.24
CA VAL A 156 9.05 8.96 5.65
C VAL A 156 7.55 8.92 5.36
N ASN A 157 6.82 9.89 5.90
CA ASN A 157 5.43 10.15 5.59
C ASN A 157 5.34 11.53 4.92
N ASP A 158 4.87 11.58 3.70
CA ASP A 158 4.80 12.77 2.86
C ASP A 158 3.35 13.02 2.46
N GLU A 159 2.90 14.28 2.48
CA GLU A 159 1.52 14.71 2.23
C GLU A 159 0.42 13.98 3.04
N GLY A 160 0.78 13.33 4.16
CA GLY A 160 -0.14 12.53 4.96
C GLY A 160 -1.13 13.36 5.77
N LEU A 161 -2.42 13.00 5.74
CA LEU A 161 -3.47 13.62 6.54
C LEU A 161 -3.88 12.73 7.71
N GLY A 162 -4.01 13.29 8.91
CA GLY A 162 -4.41 12.54 10.11
C GLY A 162 -3.23 12.24 11.02
N LEU A 163 -3.00 10.98 11.36
CA LEU A 163 -1.89 10.56 12.23
C LEU A 163 -0.69 10.12 11.38
N ASN A 164 0.45 10.76 11.52
CA ASN A 164 1.70 10.41 10.85
C ASN A 164 2.75 10.06 11.90
N VAL A 165 3.24 8.82 11.88
CA VAL A 165 4.27 8.33 12.80
C VAL A 165 5.48 7.88 12.00
N GLY A 166 6.64 8.48 12.23
CA GLY A 166 7.82 8.14 11.45
C GLY A 166 9.10 8.87 11.79
N GLY A 167 10.13 8.67 10.98
CA GLY A 167 11.37 9.45 11.10
C GLY A 167 11.15 10.88 10.65
N PHE A 168 10.59 11.04 9.46
CA PHE A 168 10.30 12.32 8.81
C PHE A 168 8.82 12.36 8.44
N ASN A 169 8.10 13.37 8.94
CA ASN A 169 6.69 13.57 8.65
C ASN A 169 6.47 14.93 8.00
N TYR A 170 5.92 14.96 6.80
CA TYR A 170 5.51 16.15 6.05
C TYR A 170 4.00 16.05 5.82
N GLY A 171 3.18 16.72 6.63
CA GLY A 171 1.75 16.50 6.55
C GLY A 171 0.90 17.29 7.55
N TYR A 172 -0.40 17.02 7.52
CA TYR A 172 -1.40 17.70 8.33
C TYR A 172 -2.01 16.75 9.36
N GLY A 173 -2.18 17.22 10.58
CA GLY A 173 -2.80 16.45 11.67
C GLY A 173 -1.82 16.22 12.81
N VAL A 174 -1.67 14.99 13.29
CA VAL A 174 -0.76 14.63 14.38
C VAL A 174 0.48 13.98 13.79
N ASN A 175 1.61 14.68 13.84
CA ASN A 175 2.91 14.23 13.35
C ASN A 175 3.80 13.85 14.55
N VAL A 176 4.22 12.59 14.64
CA VAL A 176 5.11 12.09 15.70
C VAL A 176 6.36 11.50 15.07
N GLY A 177 7.52 12.08 15.35
CA GLY A 177 8.75 11.66 14.69
C GLY A 177 10.01 12.39 15.10
N VAL A 178 11.09 12.14 14.38
CA VAL A 178 12.36 12.87 14.59
C VAL A 178 12.24 14.28 14.02
N VAL A 179 11.74 14.37 12.78
CA VAL A 179 11.50 15.62 12.07
C VAL A 179 10.05 15.69 11.64
N ASN A 180 9.37 16.76 12.01
CA ASN A 180 7.98 17.01 11.61
C ASN A 180 7.86 18.37 10.93
N SER A 181 7.17 18.41 9.79
CA SER A 181 6.90 19.62 9.03
C SER A 181 5.44 19.64 8.59
N GLY A 182 4.74 20.75 8.82
CA GLY A 182 3.35 20.91 8.35
C GLY A 182 2.44 21.59 9.38
N LYS A 183 1.20 21.12 9.53
CA LYS A 183 0.19 21.73 10.42
C LYS A 183 -0.43 20.72 11.38
N GLY A 184 -1.03 21.23 12.45
CA GLY A 184 -1.72 20.43 13.46
C GLY A 184 -0.90 20.30 14.74
N LEU A 185 -0.59 19.08 15.18
CA LEU A 185 0.23 18.79 16.35
C LEU A 185 1.52 18.10 15.88
N SER A 186 2.67 18.63 16.26
CA SER A 186 3.97 18.05 15.93
C SER A 186 4.74 17.69 17.20
N ILE A 187 5.07 16.41 17.37
CA ILE A 187 5.82 15.90 18.52
C ILE A 187 7.11 15.28 18.02
N GLY A 188 8.25 15.84 18.39
CA GLY A 188 9.53 15.36 17.87
C GLY A 188 10.76 16.09 18.33
N ALA A 189 11.92 15.67 17.81
CA ALA A 189 13.18 16.35 18.10
C ALA A 189 13.24 17.72 17.38
N LEU A 190 12.84 17.75 16.11
CA LEU A 190 12.80 18.93 15.27
C LEU A 190 11.39 19.11 14.70
N ASN A 191 10.73 20.21 15.04
CA ASN A 191 9.43 20.56 14.49
C ASN A 191 9.54 21.86 13.69
N ILE A 192 8.98 21.86 12.48
CA ILE A 192 8.90 22.99 11.56
C ILE A 192 7.41 23.21 11.28
N GLY A 193 6.79 24.08 12.06
CA GLY A 193 5.36 24.34 11.96
C GLY A 193 5.03 25.50 11.03
N GLU A 194 4.02 25.29 10.21
CA GLU A 194 3.28 26.35 9.53
C GLU A 194 2.16 26.90 10.43
N ASP A 195 1.40 27.85 9.90
CA ASP A 195 0.31 28.54 10.61
C ASP A 195 -0.67 27.58 11.29
N GLY A 196 -0.78 27.68 12.61
CA GLY A 196 -1.68 26.85 13.42
C GLY A 196 -1.10 25.50 13.86
N ASN A 197 0.21 25.29 13.79
CA ASN A 197 0.87 24.09 14.31
C ASN A 197 1.26 24.23 15.80
N LEU A 198 0.74 23.35 16.65
CA LEU A 198 1.18 23.15 18.03
C LEU A 198 2.40 22.21 18.05
N GLN A 199 3.55 22.74 18.45
CA GLN A 199 4.81 21.99 18.42
C GLN A 199 5.26 21.63 19.83
N ILE A 200 5.66 20.38 20.02
CA ILE A 200 6.23 19.83 21.26
C ILE A 200 7.54 19.15 20.90
N GLY A 201 8.66 19.71 21.34
CA GLY A 201 9.96 19.17 20.95
C GLY A 201 11.18 19.82 21.57
N ILE A 202 12.33 19.31 21.13
CA ILE A 202 13.64 19.86 21.51
C ILE A 202 13.83 21.20 20.79
N LEU A 203 13.68 21.19 19.46
CA LEU A 203 13.78 22.37 18.60
C LEU A 203 12.47 22.61 17.87
N ASN A 204 11.89 23.80 18.02
CA ASN A 204 10.63 24.19 17.38
C ASN A 204 10.84 25.46 16.55
N PHE A 205 10.44 25.43 15.27
CA PHE A 205 10.51 26.54 14.33
C PHE A 205 9.09 26.88 13.85
N CYS A 206 8.68 28.15 13.93
CA CYS A 206 7.33 28.62 13.67
C CYS A 206 7.34 29.88 12.79
N THR A 207 6.44 29.97 11.82
CA THR A 207 6.12 31.25 11.14
C THR A 207 5.06 32.02 11.92
N GLU A 208 3.87 31.45 12.12
CA GLU A 208 2.82 31.98 13.01
C GLU A 208 2.07 30.82 13.67
N GLY A 209 1.58 30.96 14.91
CA GLY A 209 0.86 29.86 15.57
C GLY A 209 0.65 30.04 17.08
N PRO A 210 -0.24 29.24 17.70
CA PRO A 210 -0.41 29.23 19.16
C PRO A 210 0.88 28.72 19.84
N PHE A 211 1.07 29.12 21.10
CA PHE A 211 2.28 28.90 21.90
C PHE A 211 2.93 27.50 21.71
N PRO A 212 4.17 27.42 21.16
CA PRO A 212 4.93 26.17 21.11
C PRO A 212 5.40 25.78 22.53
N ILE A 213 5.26 24.50 22.89
CA ILE A 213 5.80 23.97 24.16
C ILE A 213 7.15 23.33 23.85
N MET A 214 8.18 23.74 24.58
CA MET A 214 9.55 23.41 24.21
C MET A 214 10.42 23.09 25.42
N ILE A 215 11.40 22.23 25.19
CA ILE A 215 12.49 21.96 26.14
C ILE A 215 13.75 22.83 25.89
N VAL A 216 14.23 23.00 24.64
CA VAL A 216 15.52 23.66 24.34
C VAL A 216 15.44 25.00 23.61
N LEU A 217 15.10 25.07 22.31
CA LEU A 217 15.13 26.34 21.53
C LEU A 217 13.93 26.57 20.58
N ASN A 218 13.33 27.76 20.68
CA ASN A 218 12.08 28.15 20.01
C ASN A 218 12.39 29.34 19.13
N TYR A 219 12.13 29.21 17.84
CA TYR A 219 12.28 30.33 16.90
C TYR A 219 10.97 30.56 16.16
N CYS A 220 10.23 31.59 16.58
CA CYS A 220 9.06 32.07 15.85
C CYS A 220 9.39 33.40 15.15
N SER A 221 9.33 33.42 13.82
CA SER A 221 9.50 34.65 13.03
C SER A 221 8.16 35.05 12.41
N LYS A 222 7.54 36.10 12.95
CA LYS A 222 6.33 36.68 12.34
C LYS A 222 6.69 37.31 10.99
N PRO A 223 6.02 36.98 9.87
CA PRO A 223 6.12 37.78 8.65
C PRO A 223 5.72 39.23 8.97
N GLY A 224 6.61 40.17 8.68
CA GLY A 224 6.37 41.59 8.93
C GLY A 224 5.12 42.06 8.19
N LYS A 225 4.21 42.72 8.89
CA LYS A 225 3.06 43.42 8.28
C LYS A 225 3.58 44.36 7.20
N GLN A 226 3.28 44.08 5.93
CA GLN A 226 3.35 45.12 4.91
C GLN A 226 2.27 46.16 5.25
N LYS A 227 2.72 47.40 5.51
CA LYS A 227 1.87 48.56 5.85
C LYS A 227 1.07 49.02 4.64
#